data_AF-A0A3M1WJ25-F1
#
_entry.id   AF-A0A3M1WJ25-F1
#
_cell.length_a   1.000
_cell.length_b   1.000
_cell.length_c   1.000
_cell.angle_alpha   90.00
_cell.angle_beta   90.00
_cell.angle_gamma   90.00
#
_symmetry.space_group_name_H-M   'P 1'
#
loop_
_entity.id
_entity.type
_entity.pdbx_description
1 polymer ?
#
loop_
_entity_poly.entity_id
_entity_poly.type
_entity_poly.pdbx_seq_one_letter_code
_entity_poly.pdbx_strand_id
1 'polypeptide(L)'
;MNQQRFIDSRQHAWERLEALLEEAPKGAEAEEFPPLYRAVTHDLALARERRYGLALITRLEALVRRAHQQFYRSRHHPWPRIRDYLLGGFARAVRRHWRFVAVAALCFYLPLLGMILLIQWQPELAFSVLDSETAREVEAMYDPAHRETVGRGPTRAADTDLAMFGYYIRNNTGIGFRTFATGLLFGVGTLFTLLFNAFFIGAVAGHLQAIGFGQTFWPFVVGHSAFELNAIVLSGAAGLMLGHALIAPGRLGRLHALRLQARKALDLLWG
;
A
#
# COMPACT_ATOMS: atom_id res chain seq x y z
N MET A 1 31.05 -34.84 -35.39
CA MET A 1 29.95 -34.38 -36.29
C MET A 1 30.37 -33.06 -36.92
N ASN A 2 30.32 -32.94 -38.25
CA ASN A 2 30.64 -31.71 -38.98
C ASN A 2 29.54 -30.64 -38.72
N GLN A 3 29.91 -29.36 -38.79
CA GLN A 3 29.04 -28.20 -38.55
C GLN A 3 27.75 -28.25 -39.39
N GLN A 4 27.84 -28.66 -40.66
CA GLN A 4 26.65 -28.72 -41.53
C GLN A 4 25.59 -29.69 -41.00
N ARG A 5 26.00 -30.92 -40.66
CA ARG A 5 25.11 -31.92 -40.05
C ARG A 5 24.54 -31.47 -38.70
N PHE A 6 25.32 -30.70 -37.94
CA PHE A 6 24.83 -30.12 -36.68
C PHE A 6 23.69 -29.13 -36.94
N ILE A 7 23.89 -28.21 -37.91
CA ILE A 7 22.87 -27.24 -38.33
C ILE A 7 21.62 -27.97 -38.81
N ASP A 8 21.76 -28.90 -39.75
CA ASP A 8 20.63 -29.63 -40.35
C ASP A 8 19.78 -30.35 -39.29
N SER A 9 20.42 -30.88 -38.24
CA SER A 9 19.72 -31.62 -37.17
C SER A 9 19.04 -30.73 -36.12
N ARG A 10 19.46 -29.47 -35.96
CA ARG A 10 19.04 -28.60 -34.84
C ARG A 10 18.30 -27.34 -35.28
N GLN A 11 18.40 -26.97 -36.55
CA GLN A 11 17.81 -25.76 -37.11
C GLN A 11 16.31 -25.65 -36.84
N HIS A 12 15.56 -26.75 -36.96
CA HIS A 12 14.12 -26.77 -36.67
C HIS A 12 13.80 -26.37 -35.22
N ALA A 13 14.61 -26.78 -34.24
CA ALA A 13 14.42 -26.39 -32.85
C ALA A 13 14.73 -24.89 -32.62
N TRP A 14 15.70 -24.34 -33.36
CA TRP A 14 16.04 -22.93 -33.31
C TRP A 14 14.94 -22.06 -33.89
N GLU A 15 14.40 -22.45 -35.04
CA GLU A 15 13.28 -21.78 -35.71
C GLU A 15 12.00 -21.85 -34.86
N ARG A 16 11.72 -23.00 -34.22
CA ARG A 16 10.58 -23.11 -33.30
C ARG A 16 10.72 -22.18 -32.10
N LEU A 17 11.90 -22.09 -31.49
CA LEU A 17 12.14 -21.16 -30.38
C LEU A 17 12.04 -19.71 -30.86
N GLU A 18 12.51 -19.40 -32.06
CA GLU A 18 12.42 -18.07 -32.66
C GLU A 18 10.96 -17.65 -32.90
N ALA A 19 10.13 -18.53 -33.46
CA ALA A 19 8.69 -18.28 -33.63
C ALA A 19 7.98 -18.05 -32.28
N LEU A 20 8.28 -18.86 -31.26
CA LEU A 20 7.73 -18.68 -29.91
C LEU A 20 8.13 -17.34 -29.27
N LEU A 21 9.29 -16.77 -29.65
CA LEU A 21 9.72 -15.46 -29.16
C LEU A 21 8.97 -14.31 -29.82
N GLU A 22 8.55 -14.45 -31.08
CA GLU A 22 7.80 -13.42 -31.81
C GLU A 22 6.34 -13.32 -31.34
N GLU A 23 5.68 -14.45 -31.11
CA GLU A 23 4.23 -14.47 -30.83
C GLU A 23 3.85 -14.39 -29.34
N ALA A 24 4.85 -14.40 -28.45
CA ALA A 24 4.72 -14.48 -27.00
C ALA A 24 3.87 -15.69 -26.54
N PRO A 25 4.49 -16.76 -26.00
CA PRO A 25 3.84 -18.06 -25.87
C PRO A 25 2.62 -18.01 -24.94
N LYS A 26 1.54 -18.68 -25.33
CA LYS A 26 0.28 -18.80 -24.56
C LYS A 26 -0.12 -20.27 -24.40
N GLY A 27 -0.70 -20.62 -23.25
CA GLY A 27 -1.21 -21.98 -23.02
C GLY A 27 -0.13 -23.06 -23.19
N ALA A 28 -0.40 -24.07 -24.01
CA ALA A 28 0.50 -25.20 -24.26
C ALA A 28 1.88 -24.79 -24.83
N GLU A 29 1.96 -23.67 -25.56
CA GLU A 29 3.23 -23.14 -26.09
C GLU A 29 4.18 -22.64 -24.99
N ALA A 30 3.62 -22.22 -23.84
CA ALA A 30 4.41 -21.82 -22.69
C ALA A 30 5.07 -23.03 -21.99
N GLU A 31 4.51 -24.23 -22.13
CA GLU A 31 5.09 -25.47 -21.61
C GLU A 31 6.19 -26.02 -22.51
N GLU A 32 6.12 -25.75 -23.82
CA GLU A 32 7.13 -26.13 -24.81
C GLU A 32 8.40 -25.24 -24.74
N PHE A 33 8.27 -24.03 -24.21
CA PHE A 33 9.35 -23.04 -24.16
C PHE A 33 10.57 -23.44 -23.27
N PRO A 34 10.41 -23.88 -22.00
CA PRO A 34 11.54 -24.28 -21.16
C PRO A 34 12.44 -25.41 -21.74
N PRO A 35 11.91 -26.53 -22.28
CA PRO A 35 12.75 -27.57 -22.87
C PRO A 35 13.49 -27.07 -24.12
N LEU A 36 12.86 -26.28 -24.99
CA LEU A 36 13.50 -25.69 -26.16
C LEU A 36 14.62 -24.72 -25.75
N TYR A 37 14.38 -23.85 -24.77
CA TYR A 37 15.40 -22.92 -24.27
C TYR A 37 16.65 -23.65 -23.74
N ARG A 38 16.47 -24.74 -22.98
CA ARG A 38 17.58 -25.57 -22.49
C ARG A 38 18.34 -26.23 -23.64
N ALA A 39 17.62 -26.75 -24.64
CA ALA A 39 18.18 -27.38 -25.81
C ALA A 39 19.07 -26.42 -26.63
N VAL A 40 18.61 -25.19 -26.88
CA VAL A 40 19.38 -24.17 -27.61
C VAL A 40 20.58 -23.65 -26.79
N THR A 41 20.43 -23.55 -25.47
CA THR A 41 21.55 -23.20 -24.59
C THR A 41 22.66 -24.25 -24.63
N HIS A 42 22.27 -25.54 -24.65
CA HIS A 42 23.21 -26.65 -24.82
C HIS A 42 23.89 -26.60 -26.21
N ASP A 43 23.14 -26.31 -27.27
CA ASP A 43 23.67 -26.18 -28.63
C ASP A 43 24.71 -25.04 -28.74
N LEU A 44 24.46 -23.91 -28.08
CA LEU A 44 25.42 -22.80 -28.00
C LEU A 44 26.72 -23.22 -27.30
N ALA A 45 26.62 -23.95 -26.20
CA ALA A 45 27.80 -24.45 -25.48
C ALA A 45 28.61 -25.41 -26.36
N LEU A 46 27.94 -26.35 -27.04
CA LEU A 46 28.58 -27.30 -27.94
C LEU A 46 29.22 -26.62 -29.17
N ALA A 47 28.56 -25.61 -29.73
CA ALA A 47 29.09 -24.84 -30.86
C ALA A 47 30.36 -24.05 -30.49
N ARG A 48 30.42 -23.51 -29.26
CA ARG A 48 31.61 -22.83 -28.72
C ARG A 48 32.74 -23.81 -28.46
N GLU A 49 32.46 -24.93 -27.80
CA GLU A 49 33.46 -25.97 -27.50
C GLU A 49 34.11 -26.51 -28.79
N ARG A 50 33.30 -26.76 -29.82
CA ARG A 50 33.77 -27.28 -31.11
C ARG A 50 34.34 -26.21 -32.05
N ARG A 51 34.36 -24.94 -31.63
CA ARG A 51 34.83 -23.80 -32.42
C ARG A 51 34.21 -23.73 -33.81
N TYR A 52 32.89 -23.91 -33.88
CA TYR A 52 32.13 -23.69 -35.13
C TYR A 52 32.17 -22.22 -35.56
N GLY A 53 31.78 -21.96 -36.81
CA GLY A 53 31.87 -20.63 -37.43
C GLY A 53 31.20 -19.52 -36.60
N LEU A 54 31.82 -18.35 -36.58
CA LEU A 54 31.41 -17.19 -35.78
C LEU A 54 29.94 -16.81 -36.02
N ALA A 55 29.47 -16.87 -37.26
CA ALA A 55 28.08 -16.56 -37.61
C ALA A 55 27.05 -17.44 -36.87
N LEU A 56 27.34 -18.74 -36.73
CA LEU A 56 26.46 -19.67 -36.02
C LEU A 56 26.43 -19.37 -34.52
N ILE A 57 27.60 -19.14 -33.92
CA ILE A 57 27.72 -18.82 -32.50
C ILE A 57 26.95 -17.53 -32.19
N THR A 58 27.13 -16.48 -32.99
CA THR A 58 26.44 -15.19 -32.81
C THR A 58 24.92 -15.34 -32.91
N ARG A 59 24.41 -16.14 -33.88
CA ARG A 59 22.97 -16.41 -34.01
C ARG A 59 22.41 -17.09 -32.76
N LEU A 60 23.04 -18.17 -32.30
CA LEU A 60 22.59 -18.92 -31.13
C LEU A 60 22.66 -18.07 -29.86
N GLU A 61 23.69 -17.25 -29.72
CA GLU A 61 23.85 -16.34 -28.60
C GLU A 61 22.75 -15.26 -28.56
N ALA A 62 22.38 -14.68 -29.71
CA ALA A 62 21.26 -13.75 -29.81
C ALA A 62 19.93 -14.43 -29.45
N LEU A 63 19.71 -15.66 -29.93
CA LEU A 63 18.50 -16.43 -29.65
C LEU A 63 18.36 -16.78 -28.16
N VAL A 64 19.43 -17.27 -27.52
CA VAL A 64 19.47 -17.57 -26.08
C VAL A 64 19.24 -16.31 -25.25
N ARG A 65 19.82 -15.17 -25.65
CA ARG A 65 19.65 -13.90 -24.92
C ARG A 65 18.21 -13.40 -24.94
N ARG A 66 17.55 -13.42 -26.10
CA ARG A 66 16.11 -13.08 -26.22
C ARG A 66 15.25 -14.02 -25.41
N ALA A 67 15.51 -15.33 -25.49
CA ALA A 67 14.79 -16.33 -24.72
C ALA A 67 14.96 -16.17 -23.21
N HIS A 68 16.17 -15.84 -22.75
CA HIS A 68 16.44 -15.57 -21.35
C HIS A 68 15.67 -14.34 -20.86
N GLN A 69 15.65 -13.25 -21.63
CA GLN A 69 14.88 -12.05 -21.29
C GLN A 69 13.38 -12.33 -21.20
N GLN A 70 12.83 -13.17 -22.09
CA GLN A 70 11.42 -13.57 -22.06
C GLN A 70 11.09 -14.47 -20.87
N PHE A 71 11.95 -15.45 -20.57
CA PHE A 71 11.78 -16.39 -19.46
C PHE A 71 11.79 -15.70 -18.10
N TYR A 72 12.69 -14.72 -17.93
CA TYR A 72 12.83 -13.95 -16.70
C TYR A 72 12.05 -12.63 -16.70
N ARG A 73 11.27 -12.35 -17.75
CA ARG A 73 10.34 -11.22 -17.75
C ARG A 73 9.26 -11.51 -16.71
N SER A 74 9.40 -10.90 -15.53
CA SER A 74 8.43 -10.98 -14.46
C SER A 74 7.05 -10.54 -14.95
N ARG A 75 6.22 -11.50 -15.36
CA ARG A 75 4.76 -11.35 -15.45
C ARG A 75 4.17 -11.39 -14.03
N HIS A 76 4.68 -10.54 -13.15
CA HIS A 76 3.97 -10.19 -11.93
C HIS A 76 2.91 -9.18 -12.31
N HIS A 77 1.86 -9.63 -13.01
CA HIS A 77 0.70 -8.79 -13.18
C HIS A 77 0.16 -8.56 -11.75
N PRO A 78 0.14 -7.33 -11.22
CA PRO A 78 -0.24 -7.11 -9.83
C PRO A 78 -1.74 -7.34 -9.62
N TRP A 79 -2.51 -7.33 -10.71
CA TRP A 79 -3.97 -7.36 -10.69
C TRP A 79 -4.61 -8.57 -10.02
N PRO A 80 -4.18 -9.83 -10.26
CA PRO A 80 -4.73 -10.97 -9.52
C PRO A 80 -4.47 -10.86 -8.02
N ARG A 81 -3.27 -10.40 -7.60
CA ARG A 81 -2.96 -10.18 -6.18
C ARG A 81 -3.81 -9.07 -5.55
N ILE A 82 -3.95 -7.93 -6.23
CA ILE A 82 -4.81 -6.82 -5.76
C ILE A 82 -6.25 -7.30 -5.62
N ARG A 83 -6.78 -8.03 -6.61
CA ARG A 83 -8.13 -8.58 -6.56
C ARG A 83 -8.31 -9.55 -5.39
N ASP A 84 -7.40 -10.50 -5.23
CA ASP A 84 -7.48 -11.50 -4.15
C ASP A 84 -7.32 -10.86 -2.76
N TYR A 85 -6.55 -9.76 -2.67
CA TYR A 85 -6.45 -8.93 -1.47
C TYR A 85 -7.78 -8.23 -1.16
N LEU A 86 -8.36 -7.52 -2.13
CA LEU A 86 -9.62 -6.79 -1.96
C LEU A 86 -10.81 -7.73 -1.67
N LEU A 87 -10.88 -8.88 -2.35
CA LEU A 87 -11.98 -9.85 -2.20
C LEU A 87 -11.92 -10.67 -0.90
N GLY A 88 -10.80 -10.65 -0.17
CA GLY A 88 -10.74 -11.35 1.10
C GLY A 88 -9.40 -11.37 1.82
N GLY A 89 -8.30 -11.04 1.16
CA GLY A 89 -6.98 -10.93 1.80
C GLY A 89 -6.96 -9.89 2.91
N PHE A 90 -7.52 -8.70 2.66
CA PHE A 90 -7.62 -7.63 3.65
C PHE A 90 -8.40 -8.06 4.90
N ALA A 91 -9.63 -8.58 4.71
CA ALA A 91 -10.46 -9.04 5.83
C ALA A 91 -9.79 -10.17 6.62
N ARG A 92 -9.05 -11.06 5.95
CA ARG A 92 -8.24 -12.10 6.62
C ARG A 92 -7.09 -11.49 7.41
N ALA A 93 -6.38 -10.50 6.88
CA ALA A 93 -5.28 -9.84 7.56
C ALA A 93 -5.78 -9.12 8.84
N VAL A 94 -6.88 -8.37 8.73
CA VAL A 94 -7.51 -7.70 9.88
C VAL A 94 -7.94 -8.71 10.94
N ARG A 95 -8.62 -9.80 10.56
CA ARG A 95 -9.01 -10.86 11.50
C ARG A 95 -7.82 -11.56 12.14
N ARG A 96 -6.74 -11.77 11.40
CA ARG A 96 -5.51 -12.40 11.92
C ARG A 96 -4.84 -11.53 12.99
N HIS A 97 -4.89 -10.22 12.82
CA HIS A 97 -4.23 -9.24 13.69
C HIS A 97 -5.22 -8.42 14.53
N TRP A 98 -6.42 -8.95 14.76
CA TRP A 98 -7.55 -8.22 15.34
C TRP A 98 -7.24 -7.58 16.70
N ARG A 99 -6.35 -8.19 17.51
CA ARG A 99 -5.95 -7.64 18.82
C ARG A 99 -5.25 -6.29 18.69
N PHE A 100 -4.32 -6.17 17.74
CA PHE A 100 -3.63 -4.91 17.47
C PHE A 100 -4.58 -3.88 16.89
N VAL A 101 -5.48 -4.31 15.99
CA VAL A 101 -6.52 -3.45 15.42
C VAL A 101 -7.47 -2.95 16.51
N ALA A 102 -7.91 -3.82 17.42
CA ALA A 102 -8.78 -3.45 18.53
C ALA A 102 -8.09 -2.49 19.51
N VAL A 103 -6.83 -2.73 19.86
CA VAL A 103 -6.07 -1.80 20.72
C VAL A 103 -5.90 -0.45 20.04
N ALA A 104 -5.49 -0.42 18.76
CA ALA A 104 -5.36 0.83 18.01
C ALA A 104 -6.71 1.56 17.88
N ALA A 105 -7.79 0.84 17.61
CA ALA A 105 -9.14 1.38 17.52
C ALA A 105 -9.60 1.96 18.85
N LEU A 106 -9.34 1.29 19.98
CA LEU A 106 -9.66 1.80 21.31
C LEU A 106 -8.85 3.04 21.64
N CYS A 107 -7.52 3.02 21.40
CA CYS A 107 -6.66 4.18 21.60
C CYS A 107 -7.05 5.38 20.73
N PHE A 108 -7.75 5.16 19.61
CA PHE A 108 -8.19 6.22 18.73
C PHE A 108 -9.64 6.66 19.00
N TYR A 109 -10.61 5.76 18.90
CA TYR A 109 -12.03 6.11 18.99
C TYR A 109 -12.50 6.44 20.41
N LEU A 110 -11.93 5.83 21.45
CA LEU A 110 -12.34 6.11 22.83
C LEU A 110 -12.06 7.57 23.23
N PRO A 111 -10.84 8.11 23.10
CA PRO A 111 -10.59 9.53 23.38
C PRO A 111 -11.29 10.47 22.39
N LEU A 112 -11.42 10.10 21.11
CA LEU A 112 -12.14 10.90 20.13
C LEU A 112 -13.60 11.09 20.53
N LEU A 113 -14.32 10.01 20.80
CA LEU A 113 -15.72 10.06 21.22
C LEU A 113 -15.86 10.69 22.61
N GLY A 114 -14.92 10.40 23.51
CA GLY A 114 -14.84 11.02 24.82
C GLY A 114 -14.77 12.55 24.74
N MET A 115 -13.91 13.09 23.89
CA MET A 115 -13.80 14.54 23.67
C MET A 115 -15.08 15.14 23.11
N ILE A 116 -15.69 14.51 22.09
CA ILE A 116 -16.94 15.00 21.51
C ILE A 116 -18.00 15.15 22.60
N LEU A 117 -18.19 14.11 23.42
CA LEU A 117 -19.19 14.07 24.48
C LEU A 117 -18.87 15.05 25.61
N LEU A 118 -17.62 15.10 26.08
CA LEU A 118 -17.19 16.00 27.16
C LEU A 118 -17.37 17.46 26.79
N ILE A 119 -17.08 17.84 25.54
CA ILE A 119 -17.26 19.22 25.05
C ILE A 119 -18.74 19.61 25.03
N GLN A 120 -19.67 18.67 24.83
CA GLN A 120 -21.10 19.01 24.93
C GLN A 120 -21.54 19.41 26.34
N TRP A 121 -20.80 18.98 27.37
CA TRP A 121 -21.03 19.37 28.76
C TRP A 121 -20.20 20.57 29.19
N GLN A 122 -18.95 20.67 28.69
CA GLN A 122 -18.02 21.74 29.00
C GLN A 122 -17.35 22.24 27.71
N PRO A 123 -17.95 23.20 27.00
CA PRO A 123 -17.45 23.70 25.71
C PRO A 123 -16.00 24.22 25.75
N GLU A 124 -15.61 24.82 26.89
CA GLU A 124 -14.26 25.32 27.16
C GLU A 124 -13.16 24.26 26.97
N LEU A 125 -13.49 22.96 27.12
CA LEU A 125 -12.53 21.86 26.92
C LEU A 125 -11.96 21.81 25.49
N ALA A 126 -12.67 22.34 24.50
CA ALA A 126 -12.16 22.45 23.14
C ALA A 126 -10.82 23.21 23.11
N PHE A 127 -10.70 24.28 23.90
CA PHE A 127 -9.52 25.15 23.96
C PHE A 127 -8.35 24.59 24.78
N SER A 128 -8.53 23.41 25.39
CA SER A 128 -7.41 22.66 25.97
C SER A 128 -6.55 21.95 24.91
N VAL A 129 -7.10 21.79 23.70
CA VAL A 129 -6.46 21.11 22.57
C VAL A 129 -6.31 22.04 21.37
N LEU A 130 -7.33 22.85 21.08
CA LEU A 130 -7.34 23.82 19.99
C LEU A 130 -6.87 25.18 20.50
N ASP A 131 -5.92 25.80 19.82
CA ASP A 131 -5.65 27.21 20.04
C ASP A 131 -6.72 28.08 19.36
N SER A 132 -6.77 29.35 19.76
CA SER A 132 -7.79 30.29 19.28
C SER A 132 -7.71 30.52 17.75
N GLU A 133 -6.53 30.39 17.17
CA GLU A 133 -6.32 30.52 15.72
C GLU A 133 -6.91 29.32 14.98
N THR A 134 -6.53 28.10 15.36
CA THR A 134 -7.07 26.86 14.77
C THR A 134 -8.58 26.77 14.91
N ALA A 135 -9.13 27.15 16.08
CA ALA A 135 -10.57 27.15 16.29
C ALA A 135 -11.29 28.06 15.28
N ARG A 136 -10.77 29.27 15.05
CA ARG A 136 -11.32 30.22 14.07
C ARG A 136 -11.19 29.73 12.63
N GLU A 137 -10.07 29.10 12.28
CA GLU A 137 -9.89 28.51 10.94
C GLU A 137 -10.91 27.41 10.66
N VAL A 138 -11.10 26.50 11.63
CA VAL A 138 -12.05 25.40 11.54
C VAL A 138 -13.49 25.92 11.53
N GLU A 139 -13.83 26.91 12.35
CA GLU A 139 -15.13 27.57 12.32
C GLU A 139 -15.42 28.19 10.95
N ALA A 140 -14.49 28.98 10.41
CA ALA A 140 -14.62 29.61 9.10
C ALA A 140 -14.79 28.57 7.97
N MET A 141 -14.16 27.39 8.11
CA MET A 141 -14.29 26.32 7.14
C MET A 141 -15.69 25.69 7.13
N TYR A 142 -16.35 25.58 8.28
CA TYR A 142 -17.63 24.85 8.42
C TYR A 142 -18.85 25.75 8.70
N ASP A 143 -18.68 27.07 8.64
CA ASP A 143 -19.73 28.05 8.90
C ASP A 143 -20.97 27.82 8.03
N PRO A 144 -22.15 27.55 8.64
CA PRO A 144 -23.42 27.42 7.94
C PRO A 144 -23.82 28.63 7.10
N ALA A 145 -23.39 29.85 7.47
CA ALA A 145 -23.66 31.06 6.70
C ALA A 145 -22.93 31.04 5.34
N HIS A 146 -21.83 30.29 5.28
CA HIS A 146 -21.06 30.03 4.08
C HIS A 146 -21.44 28.69 3.46
N ARG A 147 -22.66 28.17 3.64
CA ARG A 147 -23.14 26.84 3.21
C ARG A 147 -22.84 26.44 1.76
N GLU A 148 -22.57 27.39 0.87
CA GLU A 148 -22.09 27.14 -0.49
C GLU A 148 -20.61 26.67 -0.55
N THR A 149 -19.82 26.85 0.50
CA THR A 149 -18.39 26.51 0.53
C THR A 149 -18.09 25.07 0.95
N VAL A 150 -18.94 24.42 1.76
CA VAL A 150 -18.72 23.02 2.16
C VAL A 150 -19.56 22.09 1.31
N GLY A 151 -19.05 21.81 0.11
CA GLY A 151 -19.41 20.65 -0.70
C GLY A 151 -20.64 20.77 -1.62
N ARG A 152 -21.38 21.90 -1.66
CA ARG A 152 -22.51 22.13 -2.59
C ARG A 152 -22.80 23.62 -2.89
N GLY A 153 -21.82 24.41 -3.32
CA GLY A 153 -22.04 25.76 -3.85
C GLY A 153 -21.87 25.83 -5.37
N PRO A 154 -22.67 26.62 -6.11
CA PRO A 154 -22.55 26.73 -7.57
C PRO A 154 -21.26 27.41 -8.06
N THR A 155 -20.43 27.94 -7.16
CA THR A 155 -19.38 28.93 -7.44
C THR A 155 -17.97 28.54 -6.99
N ARG A 156 -17.75 27.36 -6.37
CA ARG A 156 -16.40 26.79 -6.25
C ARG A 156 -16.07 25.98 -7.51
N ALA A 157 -15.09 26.46 -8.29
CA ALA A 157 -14.54 25.70 -9.40
C ALA A 157 -14.06 24.33 -8.88
N ALA A 158 -14.41 23.25 -9.57
CA ALA A 158 -14.07 21.86 -9.22
C ALA A 158 -12.57 21.66 -8.91
N ASP A 159 -11.70 22.55 -9.41
CA ASP A 159 -10.27 22.61 -9.12
C ASP A 159 -9.93 22.86 -7.64
N THR A 160 -10.75 23.61 -6.90
CA THR A 160 -10.51 23.92 -5.47
C THR A 160 -10.80 22.69 -4.59
N ASP A 161 -11.87 21.96 -4.91
CA ASP A 161 -12.26 20.74 -4.20
C ASP A 161 -11.25 19.60 -4.47
N LEU A 162 -10.75 19.49 -5.71
CA LEU A 162 -9.68 18.55 -6.08
C LEU A 162 -8.35 18.87 -5.39
N ALA A 163 -7.98 20.15 -5.29
CA ALA A 163 -6.76 20.58 -4.61
C ALA A 163 -6.83 20.32 -3.09
N MET A 164 -7.96 20.63 -2.46
CA MET A 164 -8.21 20.33 -1.04
C MET A 164 -8.22 18.82 -0.78
N PHE A 165 -8.87 18.04 -1.65
CA PHE A 165 -8.86 16.58 -1.60
C PHE A 165 -7.44 16.00 -1.69
N GLY A 166 -6.62 16.49 -2.65
CA GLY A 166 -5.22 16.08 -2.77
C GLY A 166 -4.38 16.46 -1.56
N TYR A 167 -4.62 17.63 -0.97
CA TYR A 167 -3.99 18.07 0.26
C TYR A 167 -4.33 17.17 1.45
N TYR A 168 -5.62 16.86 1.66
CA TYR A 168 -6.07 15.98 2.75
C TYR A 168 -5.52 14.56 2.59
N ILE A 169 -5.56 13.98 1.39
CA ILE A 169 -4.96 12.66 1.12
C ILE A 169 -3.49 12.67 1.49
N ARG A 170 -2.72 13.67 1.03
CA ARG A 170 -1.28 13.76 1.30
C ARG A 170 -1.03 13.87 2.80
N ASN A 171 -1.78 14.71 3.49
CA ASN A 171 -1.60 14.93 4.92
C ASN A 171 -1.94 13.66 5.72
N ASN A 172 -3.11 13.06 5.48
CA ASN A 172 -3.61 11.88 6.19
C ASN A 172 -2.78 10.62 5.88
N THR A 173 -2.35 10.44 4.64
CA THR A 173 -1.40 9.37 4.27
C THR A 173 -0.05 9.58 4.98
N GLY A 174 0.41 10.83 5.07
CA GLY A 174 1.59 11.20 5.84
C GLY A 174 1.47 10.85 7.32
N ILE A 175 0.31 11.12 7.93
CA ILE A 175 0.01 10.73 9.33
C ILE A 175 0.06 9.20 9.46
N GLY A 176 -0.61 8.45 8.58
CA GLY A 176 -0.59 6.99 8.60
C GLY A 176 0.82 6.42 8.52
N PHE A 177 1.64 6.92 7.59
CA PHE A 177 3.04 6.48 7.46
C PHE A 177 3.86 6.80 8.71
N ARG A 178 3.73 8.01 9.28
CA ARG A 178 4.40 8.39 10.53
C ARG A 178 3.95 7.51 11.70
N THR A 179 2.65 7.26 11.84
CA THR A 179 2.07 6.39 12.86
C THR A 179 2.65 4.97 12.79
N PHE A 180 2.79 4.43 11.59
CA PHE A 180 3.44 3.14 11.35
C PHE A 180 4.94 3.17 11.68
N ALA A 181 5.68 4.12 11.10
CA ALA A 181 7.14 4.20 11.22
C ALA A 181 7.60 4.45 12.66
N THR A 182 6.90 5.31 13.40
CA THR A 182 7.19 5.59 14.81
C THR A 182 6.90 4.40 15.73
N GLY A 183 6.29 3.34 15.23
CA GLY A 183 6.18 2.05 15.91
C GLY A 183 7.53 1.39 16.20
N LEU A 184 8.58 1.76 15.45
CA LEU A 184 9.96 1.36 15.73
C LEU A 184 10.49 1.90 17.08
N LEU A 185 9.86 2.94 17.62
CA LEU A 185 10.14 3.46 18.97
C LEU A 185 9.37 2.66 20.02
N PHE A 186 9.47 1.33 19.96
CA PHE A 186 8.78 0.40 20.86
C PHE A 186 7.25 0.62 20.93
N GLY A 187 6.63 1.12 19.86
CA GLY A 187 5.19 1.41 19.80
C GLY A 187 4.75 2.69 20.50
N VAL A 188 5.63 3.38 21.23
CA VAL A 188 5.29 4.61 21.96
C VAL A 188 4.89 5.73 21.00
N GLY A 189 5.66 5.93 19.93
CA GLY A 189 5.35 6.97 18.95
C GLY A 189 4.03 6.69 18.22
N THR A 190 3.70 5.42 17.97
CA THR A 190 2.40 5.03 17.42
C THR A 190 1.26 5.39 18.37
N LEU A 191 1.37 5.05 19.66
CA LEU A 191 0.35 5.39 20.66
C LEU A 191 0.17 6.90 20.79
N PHE A 192 1.27 7.65 20.89
CA PHE A 192 1.24 9.10 20.93
C PHE A 192 0.50 9.68 19.73
N THR A 193 0.83 9.22 18.52
CA THR A 193 0.20 9.73 17.29
C THR A 193 -1.29 9.40 17.25
N LEU A 194 -1.70 8.19 17.64
CA LEU A 194 -3.12 7.82 17.70
C LEU A 194 -3.90 8.69 18.69
N LEU A 195 -3.38 8.83 19.91
CA LEU A 195 -4.02 9.62 20.97
C LEU A 195 -4.11 11.09 20.57
N PHE A 196 -3.01 11.68 20.09
CA PHE A 196 -2.97 13.08 19.69
C PHE A 196 -4.00 13.39 18.59
N ASN A 197 -4.04 12.57 17.53
CA ASN A 197 -5.01 12.77 16.46
C ASN A 197 -6.45 12.55 16.94
N ALA A 198 -6.68 11.58 17.83
CA ALA A 198 -7.99 11.34 18.39
C ALA A 198 -8.50 12.52 19.22
N PHE A 199 -7.68 13.06 20.12
CA PHE A 199 -8.04 14.24 20.92
C PHE A 199 -8.28 15.45 20.03
N PHE A 200 -7.41 15.69 19.04
CA PHE A 200 -7.55 16.82 18.12
C PHE A 200 -8.84 16.75 17.29
N ILE A 201 -9.09 15.61 16.63
CA ILE A 201 -10.29 15.40 15.81
C ILE A 201 -11.55 15.44 16.69
N GLY A 202 -11.49 14.84 17.88
CA GLY A 202 -12.60 14.88 18.83
C GLY A 202 -12.90 16.29 19.33
N ALA A 203 -11.87 17.11 19.55
CA ALA A 203 -12.02 18.51 19.93
C ALA A 203 -12.68 19.34 18.83
N VAL A 204 -12.21 19.20 17.57
CA VAL A 204 -12.83 19.84 16.40
C VAL A 204 -14.29 19.44 16.25
N ALA A 205 -14.57 18.14 16.26
CA ALA A 205 -15.93 17.63 16.08
C ALA A 205 -16.86 18.05 17.23
N GLY A 206 -16.39 17.99 18.47
CA GLY A 206 -17.13 18.41 19.65
C GLY A 206 -17.43 19.91 19.64
N HIS A 207 -16.43 20.73 19.30
CA HIS A 207 -16.55 22.19 19.23
C HIS A 207 -17.56 22.62 18.16
N LEU A 208 -17.39 22.13 16.93
CA LEU A 208 -18.30 22.43 15.82
C LEU A 208 -19.73 21.97 16.11
N GLN A 209 -19.90 20.84 16.80
CA GLN A 209 -21.21 20.40 17.25
C GLN A 209 -21.80 21.35 18.30
N ALA A 210 -21.01 21.78 19.29
CA ALA A 210 -21.46 22.64 20.38
C ALA A 210 -21.90 24.04 19.90
N ILE A 211 -21.23 24.60 18.90
CA ILE A 211 -21.59 25.90 18.30
C ILE A 211 -22.69 25.81 17.23
N GLY A 212 -23.24 24.61 16.98
CA GLY A 212 -24.36 24.40 16.05
C GLY A 212 -23.97 24.15 14.59
N PHE A 213 -22.70 23.94 14.28
CA PHE A 213 -22.20 23.72 12.90
C PHE A 213 -22.26 22.24 12.47
N GLY A 214 -22.77 21.35 13.33
CA GLY A 214 -22.89 19.91 13.05
C GLY A 214 -23.62 19.57 11.73
N GLN A 215 -24.59 20.39 11.32
CA GLN A 215 -25.35 20.18 10.08
C GLN A 215 -24.50 20.32 8.80
N THR A 216 -23.39 21.05 8.88
CA THR A 216 -22.43 21.21 7.77
C THR A 216 -21.30 20.18 7.92
N PHE A 217 -20.84 19.97 9.15
CA PHE A 217 -19.68 19.13 9.47
C PHE A 217 -19.93 17.62 9.27
N TRP A 218 -20.99 17.05 9.85
CA TRP A 218 -21.19 15.59 9.83
C TRP A 218 -21.37 14.98 8.43
N PRO A 219 -22.11 15.60 7.49
CA PRO A 219 -22.19 15.10 6.12
C PRO A 219 -20.82 15.05 5.43
N PHE A 220 -19.96 16.05 5.67
CA PHE A 220 -18.61 16.07 5.13
C PHE A 220 -17.75 14.93 5.69
N VAL A 221 -17.77 14.73 7.01
CA VAL A 221 -17.03 13.67 7.72
C VAL A 221 -17.44 12.28 7.24
N VAL A 222 -18.74 12.02 7.11
CA VAL A 222 -19.24 10.71 6.64
C VAL A 222 -18.81 10.42 5.20
N GLY A 223 -18.82 11.45 4.33
CA GLY A 223 -18.45 11.31 2.93
C GLY A 223 -16.95 11.10 2.69
N HIS A 224 -16.08 11.64 3.56
CA HIS A 224 -14.64 11.70 3.30
C HIS A 224 -13.82 11.00 4.38
N SER A 225 -14.01 11.36 5.64
CA SER A 225 -13.13 10.96 6.73
C SER A 225 -13.35 9.54 7.22
N ALA A 226 -14.49 8.90 6.93
CA ALA A 226 -14.77 7.53 7.36
C ALA A 226 -13.67 6.54 6.96
N PHE A 227 -13.15 6.63 5.73
CA PHE A 227 -12.05 5.77 5.28
C PHE A 227 -10.72 6.16 5.90
N GLU A 228 -10.48 7.46 6.09
CA GLU A 228 -9.22 8.01 6.60
C GLU A 228 -8.99 7.66 8.08
N LEU A 229 -10.04 7.78 8.91
CA LEU A 229 -9.98 7.42 10.33
C LEU A 229 -9.63 5.93 10.50
N ASN A 230 -10.25 5.07 9.68
CA ASN A 230 -9.93 3.64 9.67
C ASN A 230 -8.49 3.37 9.17
N ALA A 231 -8.01 4.12 8.18
CA ALA A 231 -6.64 4.00 7.69
C ALA A 231 -5.59 4.36 8.76
N ILE A 232 -5.84 5.40 9.56
CA ILE A 232 -5.00 5.76 10.71
C ILE A 232 -5.00 4.64 11.75
N VAL A 233 -6.15 4.06 12.07
CA VAL A 233 -6.26 2.93 13.00
C VAL A 233 -5.47 1.71 12.51
N LEU A 234 -5.56 1.37 11.23
CA LEU A 234 -4.83 0.23 10.65
C LEU A 234 -3.32 0.47 10.62
N SER A 235 -2.91 1.69 10.31
CA SER A 235 -1.51 2.13 10.40
C SER A 235 -1.00 2.11 11.85
N GLY A 236 -1.88 2.47 12.80
CA GLY A 236 -1.68 2.29 14.23
C GLY A 236 -1.43 0.83 14.61
N ALA A 237 -2.32 -0.07 14.18
CA ALA A 237 -2.18 -1.50 14.44
C ALA A 237 -0.85 -2.05 13.89
N ALA A 238 -0.51 -1.67 12.66
CA ALA A 238 0.76 -2.04 12.03
C ALA A 238 1.98 -1.50 12.80
N GLY A 239 1.93 -0.24 13.27
CA GLY A 239 2.99 0.35 14.11
C GLY A 239 3.14 -0.35 15.46
N LEU A 240 2.02 -0.68 16.12
CA LEU A 240 2.02 -1.44 17.38
C LEU A 240 2.58 -2.86 17.19
N MET A 241 2.37 -3.50 16.04
CA MET A 241 2.98 -4.78 15.72
C MET A 241 4.52 -4.68 15.65
N LEU A 242 5.06 -3.61 15.09
CA LEU A 242 6.51 -3.35 15.09
C LEU A 242 7.03 -3.14 16.51
N GLY A 243 6.34 -2.32 17.29
CA GLY A 243 6.69 -2.03 18.69
C GLY A 243 6.70 -3.29 19.55
N HIS A 244 5.67 -4.12 19.44
CA HIS A 244 5.59 -5.40 20.13
C HIS A 244 6.75 -6.32 19.73
N ALA A 245 7.13 -6.37 18.45
CA ALA A 245 8.23 -7.20 17.99
C ALA A 245 9.57 -6.85 18.67
N LEU A 246 9.76 -5.57 19.03
CA LEU A 246 10.94 -5.07 19.73
C LEU A 246 10.89 -5.31 21.24
N ILE A 247 9.71 -5.13 21.85
CA ILE A 247 9.49 -5.31 23.30
C ILE A 247 9.54 -6.80 23.67
N ALA A 248 8.79 -7.62 22.96
CA ALA A 248 8.59 -9.03 23.26
C ALA A 248 8.85 -9.90 22.01
N PRO A 249 10.14 -10.09 21.62
CA PRO A 249 10.52 -10.85 20.43
C PRO A 249 10.37 -12.38 20.58
N GLY A 250 10.06 -12.87 21.79
CA GLY A 250 9.98 -14.29 22.10
C GLY A 250 11.35 -14.97 22.02
N ARG A 251 11.44 -16.05 21.25
CA ARG A 251 12.69 -16.82 21.04
C ARG A 251 13.59 -16.26 19.94
N LEU A 252 13.14 -15.22 19.23
CA LEU A 252 13.89 -14.62 18.12
C LEU A 252 14.74 -13.46 18.62
N GLY A 253 15.83 -13.16 17.92
CA GLY A 253 16.51 -11.87 18.08
C GLY A 253 15.60 -10.72 17.62
N ARG A 254 15.67 -9.56 18.28
CA ARG A 254 14.80 -8.39 18.02
C ARG A 254 14.73 -8.00 16.54
N LEU A 255 15.88 -7.97 15.85
CA LEU A 255 15.92 -7.63 14.41
C LEU A 255 15.19 -8.67 13.54
N HIS A 256 15.31 -9.96 13.88
CA HIS A 256 14.60 -11.02 13.16
C HIS A 256 13.10 -10.94 13.42
N ALA A 257 12.70 -10.80 14.69
CA ALA A 257 11.29 -10.63 15.07
C ALA A 257 10.67 -9.43 14.36
N LEU A 258 11.39 -8.31 14.32
CA LEU A 258 10.97 -7.09 13.62
C LEU A 258 10.76 -7.33 12.12
N ARG A 259 11.72 -7.96 11.42
CA ARG A 259 11.59 -8.25 9.99
C ARG A 259 10.39 -9.14 9.68
N LEU A 260 10.15 -10.14 10.54
CA LEU A 260 9.01 -11.04 10.39
C LEU A 260 7.68 -10.31 10.62
N GLN A 261 7.60 -9.48 11.65
CA GLN A 261 6.38 -8.73 11.96
C GLN A 261 6.12 -7.59 10.97
N ALA A 262 7.16 -6.93 10.46
CA ALA A 262 7.03 -5.91 9.44
C ALA A 262 6.38 -6.47 8.16
N ARG A 263 6.76 -7.67 7.72
CA ARG A 263 6.10 -8.33 6.58
C ARG A 263 4.61 -8.56 6.83
N LYS A 264 4.25 -9.05 8.01
CA LYS A 264 2.84 -9.27 8.39
C LYS A 264 2.06 -7.97 8.56
N ALA A 265 2.72 -6.91 9.02
CA ALA A 265 2.13 -5.59 9.17
C ALA A 265 1.83 -4.94 7.81
N LEU A 266 2.66 -5.21 6.79
CA LEU A 266 2.40 -4.77 5.41
C LEU A 266 1.14 -5.43 4.82
N ASP A 267 0.80 -6.66 5.23
CA ASP A 267 -0.46 -7.31 4.84
C ASP A 267 -1.70 -6.52 5.31
N LEU A 268 -1.58 -5.63 6.32
CA LEU A 268 -2.68 -4.75 6.75
C LEU A 268 -2.79 -3.47 5.90
N LEU A 269 -1.71 -3.09 5.21
CA LEU A 269 -1.60 -1.79 4.54
C LEU A 269 -1.63 -1.91 3.02
N TRP A 270 -1.01 -2.94 2.45
CA TRP A 270 -0.73 -3.01 1.01
C TRP A 270 -1.00 -4.39 0.38
N GLY A 271 -1.06 -5.46 1.18
CA GLY A 271 -1.31 -6.83 0.71
C GLY A 271 -0.09 -7.56 0.16
#